data_AF-A0A436WA48-F1
#
_entry.id   AF-A0A436WA48-F1
#
_cell.length_a   1.000
_cell.length_b   1.000
_cell.length_c   1.000
_cell.angle_alpha   90.00
_cell.angle_beta   90.00
_cell.angle_gamma   90.00
#
_symmetry.space_group_name_H-M   'P 1'
#
loop_
_entity.id
_entity.type
_entity.pdbx_description
1 polymer ?
#
loop_
_entity_poly.entity_id
_entity_poly.type
_entity_poly.pdbx_seq_one_letter_code
_entity_poly.pdbx_strand_id
1 'polypeptide(L)'
;PTVRAVGGPAIRNMASVGGNLFAPAPYGDFAVALLALDANVATEDSEVPIETFLAGRDASRSIVTSVTFALPRAESFRFLKVSRVKPKGVSVLSIAALLQRIDNGTVTAARIALGCMADRPMRARAAEKALLGCRLTPDEIAPALAMANEGTTPITDPVASAWYRAEVLPVHLGRLLLA
;
A
#
# COMPACT_ATOMS: atom_id res chain seq x y z
N PRO A 1 -3.53 11.79 -1.49
CA PRO A 1 -2.52 11.77 -0.39
C PRO A 1 -1.15 11.23 -0.85
N THR A 2 -1.11 10.11 -1.58
CA THR A 2 0.11 9.39 -2.00
C THR A 2 1.15 10.25 -2.72
N VAL A 3 0.77 10.97 -3.79
CA VAL A 3 1.71 11.75 -4.62
C VAL A 3 2.57 12.71 -3.77
N ARG A 4 2.00 13.34 -2.74
CA ARG A 4 2.72 14.29 -1.87
C ARG A 4 3.84 13.62 -1.05
N ALA A 5 3.76 12.32 -0.81
CA ALA A 5 4.73 11.53 -0.06
C ALA A 5 5.85 10.91 -0.92
N VAL A 6 5.74 11.01 -2.25
CA VAL A 6 6.72 10.46 -3.20
C VAL A 6 7.67 11.55 -3.68
N GLY A 7 8.96 11.38 -3.36
CA GLY A 7 10.05 12.22 -3.83
C GLY A 7 9.92 13.72 -3.50
N GLY A 8 10.82 14.51 -4.10
CA GLY A 8 10.69 15.97 -4.15
C GLY A 8 9.93 16.44 -5.40
N PRO A 9 9.58 17.74 -5.50
CA PRO A 9 8.94 18.30 -6.69
C PRO A 9 9.67 17.98 -8.00
N ALA A 10 11.00 18.07 -8.02
CA ALA A 10 11.81 17.75 -9.20
C ALA A 10 11.63 16.31 -9.68
N ILE A 11 11.55 15.33 -8.76
CA ILE A 11 11.28 13.94 -9.10
C ILE A 11 9.87 13.79 -9.64
N ARG A 12 8.88 14.42 -9.02
CA ARG A 12 7.47 14.32 -9.45
C ARG A 12 7.19 14.93 -10.82
N ASN A 13 8.00 15.90 -11.24
CA ASN A 13 7.87 16.51 -12.57
C ASN A 13 8.44 15.62 -13.69
N MET A 14 9.27 14.63 -13.37
CA MET A 14 9.95 13.76 -14.34
C MET A 14 9.52 12.29 -14.26
N ALA A 15 9.15 11.82 -13.07
CA ALA A 15 8.78 10.43 -12.83
C ALA A 15 7.40 10.11 -13.43
N SER A 16 7.26 8.90 -13.96
CA SER A 16 6.00 8.38 -14.47
C SER A 16 5.38 7.36 -13.51
N VAL A 17 4.05 7.22 -13.56
CA VAL A 17 3.33 6.18 -12.83
C VAL A 17 3.76 4.79 -13.30
N GLY A 18 3.82 4.56 -14.61
CA GLY A 18 4.26 3.30 -15.20
C GLY A 18 5.69 2.93 -14.78
N GLY A 19 6.62 3.89 -14.82
CA GLY A 19 8.00 3.67 -14.36
C GLY A 19 8.08 3.33 -12.88
N ASN A 20 7.20 3.88 -12.04
CA ASN A 20 7.16 3.54 -10.62
C ASN A 20 6.75 2.08 -10.37
N LEU A 21 5.95 1.48 -11.25
CA LEU A 21 5.53 0.08 -11.10
C LEU A 21 6.71 -0.90 -11.22
N PHE A 22 7.79 -0.51 -11.90
CA PHE A 22 9.03 -1.27 -12.02
C PHE A 22 10.07 -0.95 -10.93
N ALA A 23 9.74 -0.09 -9.96
CA ALA A 23 10.66 0.19 -8.86
C ALA A 23 10.91 -1.10 -8.05
N PRO A 24 12.19 -1.49 -7.83
CA PRO A 24 12.52 -2.70 -7.08
C PRO A 24 12.13 -2.53 -5.61
N ALA A 25 11.88 -3.63 -4.91
CA ALA A 25 11.70 -3.56 -3.46
C ALA A 25 12.99 -3.05 -2.78
N PRO A 26 12.88 -2.29 -1.67
CA PRO A 26 11.65 -1.90 -0.97
C PRO A 26 11.05 -0.57 -1.46
N TYR A 27 11.37 -0.11 -2.67
CA TYR A 27 10.84 1.14 -3.25
C TYR A 27 9.45 0.93 -3.89
N GLY A 28 8.89 1.97 -4.53
CA GLY A 28 7.62 1.87 -5.25
C GLY A 28 6.37 2.21 -4.42
N ASP A 29 6.43 3.26 -3.59
CA ASP A 29 5.30 3.72 -2.76
C ASP A 29 3.99 3.95 -3.55
N PHE A 30 4.08 4.29 -4.84
CA PHE A 30 2.90 4.53 -5.67
C PHE A 30 2.19 3.22 -6.03
N ALA A 31 2.95 2.15 -6.27
CA ALA A 31 2.40 0.81 -6.51
C ALA A 31 1.60 0.29 -5.29
N VAL A 32 2.00 0.65 -4.06
CA VAL A 32 1.25 0.31 -2.84
C VAL A 32 -0.15 0.95 -2.86
N ALA A 33 -0.24 2.23 -3.23
CA ALA A 33 -1.53 2.91 -3.34
C ALA A 33 -2.42 2.29 -4.43
N LEU A 34 -1.84 2.01 -5.60
CA LEU A 34 -2.56 1.40 -6.71
C LEU A 34 -3.03 -0.03 -6.38
N LEU A 35 -2.25 -0.79 -5.61
CA LEU A 35 -2.63 -2.12 -5.13
C LEU A 35 -3.82 -2.07 -4.15
N ALA A 36 -3.83 -1.10 -3.24
CA ALA A 36 -5.00 -0.87 -2.38
C ALA A 36 -6.22 -0.39 -3.17
N LEU A 37 -6.00 0.31 -4.29
CA LEU A 37 -7.04 0.76 -5.23
C LEU A 37 -7.47 -0.32 -6.22
N ASP A 38 -6.85 -1.50 -6.23
CA ASP A 38 -7.19 -2.64 -7.09
C ASP A 38 -7.20 -2.20 -8.56
N ALA A 39 -6.13 -1.51 -8.93
CA ALA A 39 -5.97 -0.95 -10.26
C ALA A 39 -5.75 -2.06 -11.31
N ASN A 40 -6.15 -1.78 -12.54
CA ASN A 40 -5.71 -2.54 -13.71
C ASN A 40 -4.54 -1.82 -14.38
N VAL A 41 -3.59 -2.61 -14.89
CA VAL A 41 -2.41 -2.14 -15.60
C VAL A 41 -2.51 -2.60 -17.04
N ALA A 42 -2.60 -1.66 -17.97
CA ALA A 42 -2.53 -1.93 -19.39
C ALA A 42 -1.09 -1.77 -19.86
N THR A 43 -0.67 -2.73 -20.67
CA THR A 43 0.58 -2.73 -21.43
C THR A 43 0.25 -2.68 -22.92
N GLU A 44 1.26 -2.71 -23.79
CA GLU A 44 1.05 -2.84 -25.24
C GLU A 44 0.31 -4.13 -25.62
N ASP A 45 0.51 -5.21 -24.85
CA ASP A 45 0.05 -6.56 -25.23
C ASP A 45 -1.12 -7.08 -24.39
N SER A 46 -1.38 -6.49 -23.21
CA SER A 46 -2.32 -7.05 -22.25
C SER A 46 -2.81 -6.02 -21.22
N GLU A 47 -3.98 -6.27 -20.64
CA GLU A 47 -4.47 -5.59 -19.44
C GLU A 47 -4.68 -6.62 -18.33
N VAL A 48 -4.06 -6.40 -17.17
CA VAL A 48 -4.14 -7.32 -16.04
C VAL A 48 -4.32 -6.57 -14.71
N PRO A 49 -4.88 -7.19 -13.67
CA PRO A 49 -4.90 -6.61 -12.33
C PRO A 49 -3.48 -6.30 -11.84
N ILE A 50 -3.31 -5.21 -11.09
CA ILE A 50 -2.01 -4.76 -10.60
C ILE A 50 -1.31 -5.81 -9.74
N GLU A 51 -2.05 -6.61 -8.97
CA GLU A 51 -1.47 -7.69 -8.17
C GLU A 51 -0.80 -8.75 -9.06
N THR A 52 -1.44 -9.12 -10.17
CA THR A 52 -0.89 -10.02 -11.19
C THR A 52 0.30 -9.38 -11.91
N PHE A 53 0.19 -8.10 -12.29
CA PHE A 53 1.28 -7.36 -12.91
C PHE A 53 2.52 -7.36 -12.01
N LEU A 54 2.37 -6.99 -10.74
CA LEU A 54 3.47 -6.92 -9.78
C LEU A 54 4.15 -8.27 -9.52
N ALA A 55 3.41 -9.38 -9.62
CA ALA A 55 3.96 -10.73 -9.47
C ALA A 55 4.82 -11.15 -10.68
N GLY A 56 4.56 -10.62 -11.88
CA GLY A 56 5.27 -10.96 -13.11
C GLY A 56 6.23 -9.89 -13.64
N ARG A 57 6.27 -8.70 -13.04
CA ARG A 57 6.94 -7.51 -13.60
C ARG A 57 8.44 -7.69 -13.87
N ASP A 58 9.15 -8.48 -13.04
CA ASP A 58 10.61 -8.57 -13.12
C ASP A 58 11.08 -9.32 -14.38
N ALA A 59 10.22 -10.15 -14.96
CA ALA A 59 10.44 -10.82 -16.25
C ALA A 59 9.83 -10.05 -17.43
N SER A 60 9.02 -9.02 -17.17
CA SER A 60 8.32 -8.27 -18.21
C SER A 60 9.25 -7.28 -18.91
N ARG A 61 9.10 -7.17 -20.23
CA ARG A 61 9.70 -6.12 -21.06
C ARG A 61 8.66 -5.15 -21.63
N SER A 62 7.40 -5.28 -21.20
CA SER A 62 6.28 -4.54 -21.76
C SER A 62 6.27 -3.08 -21.30
N ILE A 63 5.82 -2.18 -22.16
CA ILE A 63 5.63 -0.77 -21.80
C ILE A 63 4.24 -0.61 -21.16
N VAL A 64 4.19 -0.05 -19.95
CA VAL A 64 2.92 0.32 -19.31
C VAL A 64 2.34 1.53 -20.01
N THR A 65 1.18 1.37 -20.62
CA THR A 65 0.49 2.41 -21.41
C THR A 65 -0.56 3.15 -20.59
N SER A 66 -1.23 2.46 -19.65
CA SER A 66 -2.17 3.10 -18.73
C SER A 66 -2.36 2.33 -17.43
N VAL A 67 -2.88 3.02 -16.42
CA VAL A 67 -3.31 2.45 -15.14
C VAL A 67 -4.69 2.99 -14.83
N THR A 68 -5.66 2.10 -14.59
CA THR A 68 -7.05 2.47 -14.35
C THR A 68 -7.51 1.95 -12.99
N PHE A 69 -8.35 2.70 -12.29
CA PHE A 69 -8.99 2.26 -11.04
C PHE A 69 -10.28 3.05 -10.82
N ALA A 70 -11.21 2.47 -10.06
CA ALA A 70 -12.42 3.18 -9.66
C ALA A 70 -12.08 4.30 -8.67
N LEU A 71 -12.56 5.51 -8.93
CA LEU A 71 -12.33 6.64 -8.03
C LEU A 71 -12.95 6.33 -6.66
N PRO A 72 -12.15 6.31 -5.57
CA PRO A 72 -12.67 5.98 -4.26
C PRO A 72 -13.60 7.10 -3.76
N ARG A 73 -14.63 6.71 -2.98
CA ARG A 73 -15.48 7.69 -2.29
C ARG A 73 -14.62 8.61 -1.42
N ALA A 74 -15.08 9.85 -1.22
CA ALA A 74 -14.44 10.77 -0.28
C ALA A 74 -14.21 10.05 1.05
N GLU A 75 -13.03 10.26 1.63
CA GLU A 75 -12.66 9.68 2.92
C GLU A 75 -12.71 8.14 3.00
N SER A 76 -12.72 7.41 1.89
CA SER A 76 -12.57 5.94 1.92
C SER A 76 -11.11 5.49 1.74
N PHE A 77 -10.29 6.29 1.08
CA PHE A 77 -8.88 5.98 0.81
C PHE A 77 -7.94 6.72 1.76
N ARG A 78 -6.95 6.01 2.30
CA ARG A 78 -5.90 6.53 3.19
C ARG A 78 -4.53 6.04 2.72
N PHE A 79 -3.52 6.87 2.91
CA PHE A 79 -2.14 6.51 2.60
C PHE A 79 -1.20 7.10 3.65
N LEU A 80 -0.28 6.28 4.15
CA LEU A 80 0.76 6.67 5.09
C LEU A 80 2.11 6.17 4.58
N LYS A 81 3.10 7.06 4.64
CA LYS A 81 4.51 6.70 4.48
C LYS A 81 5.26 7.01 5.77
N VAL A 82 5.96 6.00 6.27
CA VAL A 82 6.86 6.13 7.41
C VAL A 82 8.28 6.19 6.86
N SER A 83 9.02 7.25 7.18
CA SER A 83 10.41 7.43 6.75
C SER A 83 11.25 8.04 7.88
N ARG A 84 12.55 7.74 7.89
CA ARG A 84 13.49 8.35 8.84
C ARG A 84 13.75 9.83 8.53
N VAL A 85 13.82 10.17 7.23
CA VAL A 85 14.02 11.54 6.74
C VAL A 85 12.74 12.04 6.10
N LYS A 86 12.29 13.25 6.49
CA LYS A 86 11.11 13.90 5.92
C LYS A 86 11.52 15.15 5.14
N PRO A 87 10.80 15.52 4.06
CA PRO A 87 9.66 14.81 3.46
C PRO A 87 10.06 13.79 2.36
N LYS A 88 11.36 13.65 2.05
CA LYS A 88 11.85 12.96 0.83
C LYS A 88 12.53 11.60 1.09
N GLY A 89 12.53 11.10 2.32
CA GLY A 89 13.24 9.86 2.66
C GLY A 89 12.64 8.60 2.03
N VAL A 90 13.46 7.56 1.96
CA VAL A 90 13.02 6.21 1.61
C VAL A 90 12.09 5.66 2.70
N SER A 91 11.13 4.83 2.30
CA SER A 91 10.15 4.24 3.21
C SER A 91 10.77 3.19 4.12
N VAL A 92 10.53 3.35 5.43
CA VAL A 92 10.59 2.24 6.39
C VAL A 92 9.40 1.31 6.16
N LEU A 93 8.23 1.88 5.88
CA LEU A 93 7.08 1.16 5.34
C LEU A 93 6.11 2.18 4.74
N SER A 94 5.26 1.71 3.84
CA SER A 94 4.11 2.47 3.38
C SER A 94 2.85 1.62 3.50
N ILE A 95 1.74 2.26 3.82
CA ILE A 95 0.44 1.62 4.04
C ILE A 95 -0.58 2.39 3.21
N ALA A 96 -1.34 1.68 2.40
CA ALA A 96 -2.51 2.22 1.73
C ALA A 96 -3.73 1.42 2.19
N ALA A 97 -4.81 2.11 2.54
CA ALA A 97 -6.06 1.48 2.96
C ALA A 97 -7.23 2.07 2.17
N LEU A 98 -8.06 1.20 1.59
CA LEU A 98 -9.36 1.56 1.04
C LEU A 98 -10.44 0.84 1.85
N LEU A 99 -11.32 1.61 2.48
CA LEU A 99 -12.37 1.09 3.35
C LEU A 99 -13.74 1.52 2.82
N GLN A 100 -14.64 0.55 2.65
CA GLN A 100 -16.06 0.81 2.46
C GLN A 100 -16.75 0.66 3.81
N ARG A 101 -17.61 1.63 4.13
CA ARG A 101 -18.36 1.67 5.38
C ARG A 101 -19.83 1.96 5.10
N ILE A 102 -20.71 1.43 5.93
CA ILE A 102 -22.11 1.82 6.01
C ILE A 102 -22.30 2.96 7.02
N ASP A 103 -23.50 3.52 7.09
CA ASP A 103 -23.79 4.76 7.84
C ASP A 103 -23.47 4.67 9.34
N ASN A 104 -23.57 3.48 9.94
CA ASN A 104 -23.22 3.27 11.35
C ASN A 104 -21.69 3.16 11.60
N GLY A 105 -20.86 3.36 10.57
CA GLY A 105 -19.40 3.31 10.63
C GLY A 105 -18.79 1.91 10.47
N THR A 106 -19.61 0.87 10.29
CA THR A 106 -19.14 -0.52 10.13
C THR A 106 -18.46 -0.72 8.78
N VAL A 107 -17.29 -1.36 8.78
CA VAL A 107 -16.53 -1.71 7.59
C VAL A 107 -17.16 -2.91 6.88
N THR A 108 -17.52 -2.73 5.61
CA THR A 108 -18.11 -3.78 4.75
C THR A 108 -17.13 -4.32 3.71
N ALA A 109 -16.10 -3.56 3.37
CA ALA A 109 -14.98 -4.03 2.57
C ALA A 109 -13.71 -3.30 2.99
N ALA A 110 -12.59 -4.01 3.03
CA ALA A 110 -11.28 -3.45 3.35
C ALA A 110 -10.25 -3.94 2.34
N ARG A 111 -9.40 -3.03 1.87
CA ARG A 111 -8.19 -3.34 1.11
C ARG A 111 -7.03 -2.60 1.73
N ILE A 112 -6.06 -3.34 2.26
CA ILE A 112 -4.86 -2.82 2.91
C ILE A 112 -3.67 -3.33 2.13
N ALA A 113 -2.95 -2.42 1.46
CA ALA A 113 -1.70 -2.72 0.79
C ALA A 113 -0.52 -2.21 1.62
N LEU A 114 0.55 -3.00 1.63
CA LEU A 114 1.77 -2.76 2.39
C LEU A 114 2.96 -2.66 1.44
N GLY A 115 3.77 -1.62 1.64
CA GLY A 115 5.09 -1.45 1.04
C GLY A 115 6.19 -1.83 2.03
N CYS A 116 7.30 -2.34 1.49
CA CYS A 116 8.47 -2.78 2.25
C CYS A 116 8.23 -3.95 3.23
N MET A 117 7.11 -4.66 3.13
CA MET A 117 6.75 -5.80 3.98
C MET A 117 6.91 -7.17 3.27
N ALA A 118 7.38 -7.17 2.02
CA ALA A 118 7.69 -8.35 1.21
C ALA A 118 8.63 -7.94 0.05
N ASP A 119 8.90 -8.87 -0.87
CA ASP A 119 9.65 -8.69 -2.12
C ASP A 119 8.97 -7.75 -3.14
N ARG A 120 7.70 -7.44 -2.94
CA ARG A 120 6.90 -6.46 -3.69
C ARG A 120 5.75 -5.91 -2.84
N PRO A 121 5.03 -4.87 -3.27
CA PRO A 121 3.80 -4.46 -2.60
C PRO A 121 2.83 -5.64 -2.46
N MET A 122 2.26 -5.84 -1.27
CA MET A 122 1.38 -6.97 -0.96
C MET A 122 0.10 -6.52 -0.24
N ARG A 123 -0.93 -7.37 -0.26
CA ARG A 123 -2.18 -7.16 0.48
C ARG A 123 -2.12 -7.82 1.86
N ALA A 124 -2.50 -7.09 2.91
CA ALA A 124 -2.63 -7.60 4.28
C ALA A 124 -3.96 -8.33 4.47
N ARG A 125 -4.17 -9.42 3.71
CA ARG A 125 -5.49 -10.10 3.59
C ARG A 125 -6.05 -10.58 4.93
N ALA A 126 -5.20 -11.00 5.87
CA ALA A 126 -5.64 -11.42 7.19
C ALA A 126 -6.21 -10.25 8.01
N ALA A 127 -5.55 -9.09 7.98
CA ALA A 127 -6.05 -7.86 8.60
C ALA A 127 -7.32 -7.35 7.91
N GLU A 128 -7.40 -7.40 6.58
CA GLU A 128 -8.61 -7.03 5.83
C GLU A 128 -9.82 -7.86 6.27
N LYS A 129 -9.66 -9.18 6.36
CA LYS A 129 -10.71 -10.09 6.81
C LYS A 129 -11.14 -9.80 8.24
N ALA A 130 -10.18 -9.52 9.13
CA ALA A 130 -10.44 -9.21 10.52
C ALA A 130 -11.13 -7.85 10.74
N LEU A 131 -11.11 -6.93 9.76
CA LEU A 131 -11.83 -5.65 9.84
C LEU A 131 -13.30 -5.74 9.42
N LEU A 132 -13.72 -6.80 8.71
CA LEU A 132 -15.09 -6.90 8.23
C LEU A 132 -16.06 -7.00 9.41
N GLY A 133 -17.07 -6.12 9.44
CA GLY A 133 -18.04 -6.06 10.54
C GLY A 133 -17.58 -5.21 11.73
N CYS A 134 -16.36 -4.68 11.72
CA CYS A 134 -15.84 -3.81 12.77
C CYS A 134 -16.14 -2.33 12.46
N ARG A 135 -16.31 -1.52 13.49
CA ARG A 135 -16.19 -0.06 13.47
C ARG A 135 -14.73 0.32 13.68
N LEU A 136 -14.36 1.51 13.21
CA LEU A 136 -12.99 2.04 13.38
C LEU A 136 -12.81 2.64 14.78
N THR A 137 -12.86 1.77 15.80
CA THR A 137 -12.53 2.10 17.19
C THR A 137 -11.32 1.29 17.64
N PRO A 138 -10.54 1.77 18.62
CA PRO A 138 -9.34 1.05 19.09
C PRO A 138 -9.61 -0.42 19.44
N ASP A 139 -10.71 -0.70 20.15
CA ASP A 139 -11.06 -2.05 20.60
C ASP A 139 -11.47 -2.96 19.45
N GLU A 140 -12.30 -2.46 18.51
CA GLU A 140 -12.82 -3.30 17.43
C GLU A 140 -11.79 -3.57 16.33
N ILE A 141 -10.79 -2.70 16.13
CA ILE A 141 -9.72 -2.96 15.15
C ILE A 141 -8.56 -3.77 15.72
N ALA A 142 -8.48 -3.95 17.04
CA ALA A 142 -7.36 -4.65 17.69
C ALA A 142 -7.07 -6.06 17.09
N PRO A 143 -8.07 -6.90 16.79
CA PRO A 143 -7.84 -8.18 16.11
C PRO A 143 -7.20 -8.02 14.72
N ALA A 144 -7.59 -6.99 13.96
CA ALA A 144 -6.99 -6.73 12.66
C ALA A 144 -5.55 -6.25 12.75
N LEU A 145 -5.22 -5.45 13.77
CA LEU A 145 -3.84 -5.03 14.02
C LEU A 145 -2.95 -6.22 14.41
N ALA A 146 -3.47 -7.17 15.20
CA ALA A 146 -2.75 -8.39 15.55
C ALA A 146 -2.43 -9.26 14.31
N MET A 147 -3.31 -9.25 13.30
CA MET A 147 -3.12 -9.99 12.04
C MET A 147 -2.32 -9.22 10.98
N ALA A 148 -1.84 -8.00 11.26
CA ALA A 148 -1.22 -7.14 10.25
C ALA A 148 0.07 -7.71 9.65
N ASN A 149 0.84 -8.48 10.44
CA ASN A 149 2.10 -9.08 10.00
C ASN A 149 1.93 -10.46 9.33
N GLU A 150 0.73 -11.02 9.31
CA GLU A 150 0.48 -12.35 8.75
C GLU A 150 0.86 -12.39 7.25
N GLY A 151 1.75 -13.33 6.90
CA GLY A 151 2.26 -13.50 5.54
C GLY A 151 3.29 -12.46 5.08
N THR A 152 3.73 -11.56 5.96
CA THR A 152 4.79 -10.59 5.64
C THR A 152 6.19 -11.20 5.76
N THR A 153 7.12 -10.73 4.93
CA THR A 153 8.54 -11.12 4.91
C THR A 153 9.44 -9.89 4.69
N PRO A 154 9.42 -8.91 5.62
CA PRO A 154 10.19 -7.69 5.46
C PRO A 154 11.71 -7.97 5.46
N ILE A 155 12.46 -7.21 4.66
CA ILE A 155 13.92 -7.29 4.63
C ILE A 155 14.57 -6.42 5.71
N THR A 156 15.81 -6.78 6.09
CA THR A 156 16.73 -5.89 6.79
C THR A 156 17.62 -5.19 5.79
N ASP A 157 17.67 -3.87 5.85
CA ASP A 157 18.51 -3.02 4.99
C ASP A 157 19.07 -1.82 5.81
N PRO A 158 19.86 -0.91 5.21
CA PRO A 158 20.36 0.28 5.91
C PRO A 158 19.26 1.25 6.39
N VAL A 159 18.02 1.13 5.89
CA VAL A 159 16.89 1.98 6.26
C VAL A 159 16.20 1.47 7.53
N ALA A 160 15.97 0.16 7.65
CA ALA A 160 15.40 -0.47 8.83
C ALA A 160 15.59 -1.99 8.82
N SER A 161 15.71 -2.57 10.01
CA SER A 161 15.66 -4.02 10.20
C SER A 161 14.26 -4.59 9.93
N ALA A 162 14.19 -5.85 9.50
CA ALA A 162 12.95 -6.61 9.37
C ALA A 162 12.11 -6.59 10.65
N TRP A 163 12.76 -6.83 11.81
CA TRP A 163 12.13 -6.75 13.13
C TRP A 163 11.43 -5.41 13.36
N TYR A 164 12.15 -4.29 13.20
CA TYR A 164 11.57 -2.95 13.36
C TYR A 164 10.38 -2.69 12.44
N ARG A 165 10.44 -3.15 11.17
CA ARG A 165 9.31 -3.01 10.23
C ARG A 165 8.08 -3.77 10.73
N ALA A 166 8.26 -4.99 11.23
CA ALA A 166 7.19 -5.81 11.78
C ALA A 166 6.58 -5.20 13.06
N GLU A 167 7.40 -4.66 13.96
CA GLU A 167 6.94 -4.03 15.21
C GLU A 167 6.13 -2.77 14.96
N VAL A 168 6.56 -1.92 14.02
CA VAL A 168 5.91 -0.63 13.79
C VAL A 168 4.72 -0.71 12.84
N LEU A 169 4.55 -1.80 12.08
CA LEU A 169 3.42 -1.98 11.16
C LEU A 169 2.06 -1.89 11.88
N PRO A 170 1.74 -2.72 12.90
CA PRO A 170 0.45 -2.65 13.59
C PRO A 170 0.15 -1.27 14.18
N VAL A 171 1.18 -0.60 14.74
CA VAL A 171 1.06 0.74 15.32
C VAL A 171 0.68 1.77 14.26
N HIS A 172 1.37 1.77 13.12
CA HIS A 172 1.10 2.71 12.05
C HIS A 172 -0.19 2.40 11.28
N LEU A 173 -0.57 1.12 11.17
CA LEU A 173 -1.86 0.71 10.63
C LEU A 173 -2.99 1.23 11.54
N GLY A 174 -2.91 1.03 12.85
CA GLY A 174 -3.91 1.54 13.80
C GLY A 174 -4.08 3.06 13.70
N ARG A 175 -2.98 3.82 13.66
CA ARG A 175 -3.02 5.27 13.44
C ARG A 175 -3.66 5.66 12.11
N LEU A 176 -3.44 4.90 11.05
CA LEU A 176 -4.01 5.18 9.74
C LEU A 176 -5.52 4.91 9.69
N LEU A 177 -5.97 3.85 10.37
CA LEU A 177 -7.38 3.45 10.42
C LEU A 177 -8.22 4.37 11.32
N LEU A 178 -7.63 4.94 12.36
CA LEU A 178 -8.30 5.81 13.33
C LEU A 178 -8.25 7.31 12.97
N ALA A 179 -7.67 7.66 11.82
CA ALA A 179 -7.52 9.05 11.33
C ALA A 179 -8.64 9.47 10.37
#